data_AF-U1F2R7-F1
#
_entry.id   AF-U1F2R7-F1
#
_cell.length_a   1.000
_cell.length_b   1.000
_cell.length_c   1.000
_cell.angle_alpha   90.00
_cell.angle_beta   90.00
_cell.angle_gamma   90.00
#
_symmetry.space_group_name_H-M   'P 1'
#
loop_
_entity.id
_entity.type
_entity.pdbx_description
1 polymer ?
#
loop_
_entity_poly.entity_id
_entity_poly.type
_entity_poly.pdbx_seq_one_letter_code
_entity_poly.pdbx_strand_id
1 'polypeptide(L)'
;MADSVNLRLALIGLPLPMNTSSEEIKVVAPVLARQRELRRELPEQRCPADRRVQAFLDRYLGNCSEHPSLPDTTLVLDEFGLARTLSLPVDGDEFHSELVESFRVANGVLHNPRNDRRTTAGVFHIAEGGLPIPDDKKAVPADVFAALLGKAFQAPEEDTLLPYSANQDPEHQAHAYASLYLRPLVVPEVPGMVTERRMEIRFFVPGGLVSNLDFVEAVFGNAGDPLLPVNDPALHPSSWTGHTGCVVLAPHLNRVTMKELGLPHVSEATDRQRRDGMCWHDPDQLYNDGKPFKLCARDESGVIVTIIADNYFGYCKKEVKTQISYSANLFGAGEEEHSGGARAYVSYDEGQEFVAPGGDSEVSVSDVIASNPGVFEPQEGGWARCTTIDDVILVPAGARFSLATG
;
A
#
# COMPACT_ATOMS: atom_id res chain seq x y z
N MET A 1 -18.77 -10.43 -3.92
CA MET A 1 -17.74 -10.07 -2.93
C MET A 1 -18.05 -10.56 -1.53
N ALA A 2 -19.27 -10.43 -1.01
CA ALA A 2 -19.64 -10.93 0.33
C ALA A 2 -19.28 -12.41 0.58
N ASP A 3 -19.59 -13.31 -0.36
CA ASP A 3 -19.20 -14.72 -0.25
C ASP A 3 -17.67 -14.92 -0.22
N SER A 4 -16.93 -14.09 -0.97
CA SER A 4 -15.46 -14.11 -1.02
C SER A 4 -14.86 -13.73 0.35
N VAL A 5 -15.46 -12.72 1.01
CA VAL A 5 -15.12 -12.33 2.39
C VAL A 5 -15.45 -13.44 3.38
N ASN A 6 -16.68 -13.96 3.34
CA ASN A 6 -17.15 -15.00 4.25
C ASN A 6 -16.28 -16.27 4.17
N LEU A 7 -15.86 -16.66 2.97
CA LEU A 7 -14.94 -17.79 2.77
C LEU A 7 -13.60 -17.57 3.48
N ARG A 8 -13.03 -16.35 3.38
CA ARG A 8 -11.75 -16.01 4.00
C ARG A 8 -11.84 -15.97 5.51
N LEU A 9 -12.92 -15.39 6.07
CA LEU A 9 -13.21 -15.45 7.50
C LEU A 9 -13.30 -16.91 7.99
N ALA A 10 -14.02 -17.77 7.28
CA ALA A 10 -14.15 -19.18 7.62
C ALA A 10 -12.81 -19.94 7.57
N LEU A 11 -11.96 -19.63 6.58
CA LEU A 11 -10.63 -20.23 6.40
C LEU A 11 -9.69 -19.95 7.58
N ILE A 12 -9.75 -18.74 8.14
CA ILE A 12 -8.96 -18.37 9.33
C ILE A 12 -9.70 -18.61 10.64
N GLY A 13 -10.93 -19.14 10.58
CA GLY A 13 -11.71 -19.56 11.74
C GLY A 13 -12.38 -18.42 12.50
N LEU A 14 -12.61 -17.27 11.86
CA LEU A 14 -13.37 -16.17 12.44
C LEU A 14 -14.89 -16.41 12.32
N PRO A 15 -15.70 -15.77 13.19
CA PRO A 15 -17.15 -15.78 13.09
C PRO A 15 -17.63 -15.26 11.73
N LEU A 16 -18.77 -15.80 11.27
CA LEU A 16 -19.42 -15.38 10.03
C LEU A 16 -20.67 -14.55 10.37
N PRO A 17 -20.93 -13.42 9.69
CA PRO A 17 -22.18 -12.69 9.87
C PRO A 17 -23.41 -13.55 9.53
N MET A 18 -24.49 -13.39 10.28
CA MET A 18 -25.73 -14.13 10.03
C MET A 18 -26.35 -13.75 8.69
N ASN A 19 -27.10 -14.67 8.08
CA ASN A 19 -27.90 -14.46 6.86
C ASN A 19 -27.12 -13.97 5.62
N THR A 20 -25.79 -14.02 5.64
CA THR A 20 -24.93 -13.55 4.53
C THR A 20 -24.09 -14.66 3.92
N SER A 21 -23.89 -15.77 4.64
CA SER A 21 -23.25 -16.96 4.08
C SER A 21 -24.21 -17.67 3.14
N SER A 22 -23.84 -17.80 1.87
CA SER A 22 -24.57 -18.68 0.95
C SER A 22 -24.65 -20.11 1.50
N GLU A 23 -25.70 -20.85 1.11
CA GLU A 23 -25.82 -22.27 1.42
C GLU A 23 -24.58 -23.07 0.96
N GLU A 24 -23.90 -22.60 -0.09
CA GLU A 24 -22.67 -23.20 -0.62
C GLU A 24 -21.50 -23.12 0.39
N ILE A 25 -21.30 -21.98 1.06
CA ILE A 25 -20.24 -21.86 2.08
C ILE A 25 -20.51 -22.80 3.26
N LYS A 26 -21.78 -22.92 3.68
CA LYS A 26 -22.16 -23.86 4.74
C LYS A 26 -21.90 -25.31 4.36
N VAL A 27 -22.11 -25.67 3.09
CA VAL A 27 -21.80 -27.02 2.57
C VAL A 27 -20.30 -27.30 2.56
N VAL A 28 -19.46 -26.30 2.26
CA VAL A 28 -17.99 -26.46 2.19
C VAL A 28 -17.32 -26.31 3.56
N ALA A 29 -18.00 -25.71 4.56
CA ALA A 29 -17.47 -25.46 5.90
C ALA A 29 -16.81 -26.67 6.60
N PRO A 30 -17.33 -27.92 6.51
CA PRO A 30 -16.66 -29.09 7.09
C PRO A 30 -15.29 -29.37 6.47
N VAL A 31 -15.12 -29.11 5.17
CA VAL A 31 -13.84 -29.28 4.47
C VAL A 31 -12.84 -28.23 4.94
N LEU A 32 -13.28 -26.98 5.08
CA LEU A 32 -12.45 -25.88 5.61
C LEU A 32 -12.06 -26.12 7.08
N ALA A 33 -12.97 -26.68 7.90
CA ALA A 33 -12.66 -27.09 9.27
C ALA A 33 -11.57 -28.16 9.31
N ARG A 34 -11.67 -29.19 8.47
CA ARG A 34 -10.64 -30.23 8.35
C ARG A 34 -9.30 -29.65 7.88
N GLN A 35 -9.30 -28.73 6.92
CA GLN A 35 -8.08 -28.07 6.45
C GLN A 35 -7.41 -27.26 7.57
N ARG A 36 -8.20 -26.58 8.41
CA ARG A 36 -7.68 -25.86 9.59
C ARG A 36 -7.00 -26.79 10.59
N GLU A 37 -7.56 -27.97 10.86
CA GLU A 37 -6.92 -28.97 11.73
C GLU A 37 -5.60 -29.47 11.14
N LEU A 38 -5.55 -29.73 9.82
CA LEU A 38 -4.30 -30.10 9.15
C LEU A 38 -3.25 -28.98 9.17
N ARG A 39 -3.69 -27.71 9.15
CA ARG A 39 -2.80 -26.56 9.23
C ARG A 39 -2.14 -26.44 10.60
N ARG A 40 -2.78 -26.89 11.69
CA ARG A 40 -2.19 -26.89 13.04
C ARG A 40 -0.99 -27.82 13.19
N GLU A 41 -0.90 -28.85 12.34
CA GLU A 41 0.23 -29.80 12.30
C GLU A 41 1.44 -29.22 11.52
N LEU A 42 1.24 -28.17 10.74
CA LEU A 42 2.31 -27.49 10.02
C LEU A 42 2.90 -26.40 10.93
N PRO A 43 4.23 -26.38 11.17
CA PRO A 43 4.85 -25.25 11.88
C PRO A 43 4.52 -23.94 11.15
N GLU A 44 4.18 -22.90 11.91
CA GLU A 44 3.68 -21.63 11.39
C GLU A 44 4.51 -21.11 10.22
N GLN A 45 3.90 -21.14 9.04
CA GLN A 45 4.57 -20.78 7.81
C GLN A 45 4.25 -19.32 7.49
N ARG A 46 5.13 -18.42 7.93
CA ARG A 46 5.13 -17.02 7.47
C ARG A 46 5.34 -16.99 5.96
N CYS A 47 4.66 -16.07 5.28
CA CYS A 47 4.90 -15.86 3.86
C CYS A 47 6.35 -15.39 3.62
N PRO A 48 6.93 -15.60 2.42
CA PRO A 48 8.31 -15.22 2.13
C PRO A 48 8.65 -13.76 2.45
N ALA A 49 7.72 -12.83 2.18
CA ALA A 49 7.88 -11.42 2.52
C ALA A 49 7.98 -11.20 4.05
N ASP A 50 7.04 -11.76 4.82
CA ASP A 50 7.02 -11.65 6.29
C ASP A 50 8.25 -12.32 6.92
N ARG A 51 8.77 -13.40 6.31
CA ARG A 51 10.03 -14.04 6.74
C ARG A 51 11.23 -13.11 6.57
N ARG A 52 11.31 -12.37 5.45
CA ARG A 52 12.39 -11.39 5.22
C ARG A 52 12.31 -10.24 6.23
N VAL A 53 11.10 -9.76 6.52
CA VAL A 53 10.87 -8.73 7.54
C VAL A 53 11.25 -9.23 8.94
N GLN A 54 10.79 -10.41 9.33
CA GLN A 54 11.12 -10.95 10.65
C GLN A 54 12.62 -11.20 10.81
N ALA A 55 13.29 -11.77 9.80
CA ALA A 55 14.73 -11.99 9.85
C ALA A 55 15.53 -10.67 10.00
N PHE A 56 15.04 -9.58 9.41
CA PHE A 56 15.56 -8.24 9.65
C PHE A 56 15.32 -7.82 11.11
N LEU A 57 14.09 -7.92 11.62
CA LEU A 57 13.76 -7.52 12.99
C LEU A 57 14.57 -8.29 14.04
N ASP A 58 14.67 -9.60 13.91
CA ASP A 58 15.43 -10.47 14.82
C ASP A 58 16.91 -10.07 14.87
N ARG A 59 17.49 -9.73 13.72
CA ARG A 59 18.88 -9.25 13.63
C ARG A 59 19.03 -7.84 14.19
N TYR A 60 18.18 -6.92 13.73
CA TYR A 60 18.25 -5.49 14.06
C TYR A 60 18.04 -5.24 15.56
N LEU A 61 17.17 -6.05 16.19
CA LEU A 61 16.83 -5.96 17.61
C LEU A 61 17.57 -7.00 18.46
N GLY A 62 18.57 -7.68 17.94
CA GLY A 62 19.22 -8.82 18.62
C GLY A 62 19.85 -8.47 19.99
N ASN A 63 20.20 -7.20 20.22
CA ASN A 63 20.74 -6.71 21.49
C ASN A 63 19.72 -5.95 22.34
N CYS A 64 18.46 -5.84 21.89
CA CYS A 64 17.40 -5.13 22.61
C CYS A 64 16.79 -6.04 23.69
N SER A 65 16.07 -5.44 24.65
CA SER A 65 15.37 -6.19 25.69
C SER A 65 14.12 -6.93 25.18
N GLU A 66 13.51 -6.42 24.11
CA GLU A 66 12.30 -6.99 23.50
C GLU A 66 12.56 -7.45 22.06
N HIS A 67 11.92 -8.57 21.70
CA HIS A 67 12.01 -9.17 20.36
C HIS A 67 10.60 -9.40 19.79
N PRO A 68 9.93 -8.34 19.34
CA PRO A 68 8.58 -8.44 18.80
C PRO A 68 8.54 -9.27 17.51
N SER A 69 7.44 -10.00 17.31
CA SER A 69 7.18 -10.76 16.09
C SER A 69 6.00 -10.19 15.31
N LEU A 70 6.03 -10.34 13.99
CA LEU A 70 4.85 -10.15 13.15
C LEU A 70 3.74 -11.13 13.56
N PRO A 71 2.46 -10.77 13.38
CA PRO A 71 1.34 -11.64 13.70
C PRO A 71 1.35 -12.88 12.81
N ASP A 72 1.22 -14.07 13.39
CA ASP A 72 1.30 -15.34 12.66
C ASP A 72 0.06 -15.60 11.79
N THR A 73 -1.08 -15.00 12.15
CA THR A 73 -2.33 -15.06 11.37
C THR A 73 -2.90 -13.66 11.16
N THR A 74 -3.24 -13.35 9.90
CA THR A 74 -3.97 -12.15 9.51
C THR A 74 -5.05 -12.51 8.49
N LEU A 75 -6.07 -11.66 8.35
CA LEU A 75 -6.98 -11.69 7.21
C LEU A 75 -6.27 -11.10 6.00
N VAL A 76 -5.72 -11.98 5.15
CA VAL A 76 -5.02 -11.59 3.91
C VAL A 76 -6.05 -11.09 2.89
N LEU A 77 -5.78 -9.93 2.29
CA LEU A 77 -6.58 -9.35 1.22
C LEU A 77 -5.92 -9.67 -0.12
N ASP A 78 -6.19 -10.85 -0.65
CA ASP A 78 -5.55 -11.41 -1.85
C ASP A 78 -6.27 -11.07 -3.18
N GLU A 79 -7.46 -10.47 -3.11
CA GLU A 79 -8.24 -10.03 -4.28
C GLU A 79 -8.65 -8.57 -4.16
N PHE A 80 -8.58 -7.85 -5.29
CA PHE A 80 -8.98 -6.45 -5.38
C PHE A 80 -10.45 -6.24 -4.97
N GLY A 81 -10.69 -5.31 -4.05
CA GLY A 81 -12.04 -4.94 -3.60
C GLY A 81 -12.56 -5.70 -2.39
N LEU A 82 -11.81 -6.68 -1.87
CA LEU A 82 -12.11 -7.29 -0.55
C LEU A 82 -12.02 -6.22 0.55
N ALA A 83 -10.99 -5.39 0.52
CA ALA A 83 -10.78 -4.32 1.49
C ALA A 83 -11.99 -3.37 1.55
N ARG A 84 -12.47 -2.92 0.39
CA ARG A 84 -13.65 -2.06 0.28
C ARG A 84 -14.91 -2.72 0.82
N THR A 85 -15.10 -4.00 0.50
CA THR A 85 -16.25 -4.78 1.00
C THR A 85 -16.21 -4.90 2.52
N LEU A 86 -15.01 -5.08 3.09
CA LEU A 86 -14.79 -5.19 4.53
C LEU A 86 -14.95 -3.87 5.29
N SER A 87 -14.93 -2.73 4.58
CA SER A 87 -14.89 -1.37 5.17
C SER A 87 -16.26 -0.85 5.61
N LEU A 88 -17.34 -1.58 5.36
CA LEU A 88 -18.71 -1.24 5.76
C LEU A 88 -19.44 -2.50 6.24
N PRO A 89 -20.47 -2.36 7.11
CA PRO A 89 -21.23 -3.50 7.57
C PRO A 89 -21.92 -4.21 6.43
N VAL A 90 -22.02 -5.53 6.53
CA VAL A 90 -22.65 -6.36 5.50
C VAL A 90 -24.13 -6.03 5.28
N ASP A 91 -24.77 -5.48 6.30
CA ASP A 91 -26.19 -5.14 6.40
C ASP A 91 -26.45 -3.64 6.57
N GLY A 92 -25.45 -2.80 6.30
CA GLY A 92 -25.53 -1.36 6.53
C GLY A 92 -24.69 -0.52 5.59
N ASP A 93 -25.05 0.75 5.50
CA ASP A 93 -24.34 1.73 4.67
C ASP A 93 -23.44 2.66 5.50
N GLU A 94 -23.40 2.50 6.82
CA GLU A 94 -22.62 3.34 7.72
C GLU A 94 -21.86 2.51 8.75
N PHE A 95 -20.66 2.95 9.11
CA PHE A 95 -19.88 2.42 10.23
C PHE A 95 -19.25 3.56 11.01
N HIS A 96 -19.26 3.45 12.34
CA HIS A 96 -18.78 4.48 13.25
C HIS A 96 -17.87 3.87 14.31
N SER A 97 -16.68 4.43 14.50
CA SER A 97 -15.76 4.13 15.59
C SER A 97 -15.05 5.40 16.07
N GLU A 98 -14.26 5.32 17.14
CA GLU A 98 -13.42 6.46 17.57
C GLU A 98 -12.40 6.86 16.48
N LEU A 99 -11.97 5.90 15.66
CA LEU A 99 -10.92 6.10 14.67
C LEU A 99 -11.45 6.55 13.31
N VAL A 100 -12.63 6.09 12.88
CA VAL A 100 -13.16 6.39 11.55
C VAL A 100 -14.69 6.32 11.49
N GLU A 101 -15.27 7.26 10.75
CA GLU A 101 -16.66 7.20 10.29
C GLU A 101 -16.66 6.89 8.79
N SER A 102 -17.43 5.88 8.37
CA SER A 102 -17.45 5.38 6.99
C SER A 102 -18.86 5.30 6.44
N PHE A 103 -19.04 5.66 5.17
CA PHE A 103 -20.35 5.75 4.53
C PHE A 103 -20.31 5.19 3.11
N ARG A 104 -21.32 4.42 2.72
CA ARG A 104 -21.65 4.17 1.32
C ARG A 104 -22.34 5.41 0.76
N VAL A 105 -21.84 5.93 -0.34
CA VAL A 105 -22.41 7.11 -1.01
C VAL A 105 -22.65 6.80 -2.49
N ALA A 106 -23.49 7.60 -3.15
CA ALA A 106 -23.84 7.36 -4.56
C ALA A 106 -22.62 7.27 -5.52
N ASN A 107 -21.53 7.95 -5.18
CA ASN A 107 -20.30 7.99 -5.98
C ASN A 107 -19.23 6.96 -5.55
N GLY A 108 -19.50 6.13 -4.55
CA GLY A 108 -18.53 5.16 -4.02
C GLY A 108 -18.58 5.06 -2.50
N VAL A 109 -17.43 5.27 -1.87
CA VAL A 109 -17.27 5.18 -0.41
C VAL A 109 -16.64 6.46 0.13
N LEU A 110 -17.08 6.90 1.31
CA LEU A 110 -16.55 8.03 2.06
C LEU A 110 -16.01 7.54 3.39
N HIS A 111 -14.80 7.97 3.75
CA HIS A 111 -14.18 7.69 5.04
C HIS A 111 -13.67 8.99 5.67
N ASN A 112 -14.16 9.30 6.86
CA ASN A 112 -13.73 10.42 7.69
C ASN A 112 -12.94 9.87 8.89
N PRO A 113 -11.59 9.83 8.81
CA PRO A 113 -10.78 9.41 9.94
C PRO A 113 -10.78 10.47 11.05
N ARG A 114 -10.47 10.07 12.29
CA ARG A 114 -10.42 10.94 13.47
C ARG A 114 -9.63 12.23 13.25
N ASN A 115 -8.49 12.13 12.56
CA ASN A 115 -7.68 13.28 12.15
C ASN A 115 -7.90 13.60 10.67
N ASP A 116 -8.34 14.83 10.37
CA ASP A 116 -8.73 15.29 9.03
C ASP A 116 -7.54 15.63 8.11
N ARG A 117 -6.34 15.76 8.67
CA ARG A 117 -5.16 16.24 7.96
C ARG A 117 -3.86 15.61 8.47
N ARG A 118 -2.85 15.68 7.63
CA ARG A 118 -1.48 15.27 7.95
C ARG A 118 -0.71 16.38 8.67
N THR A 119 0.11 16.01 9.65
CA THR A 119 1.11 16.88 10.28
C THR A 119 2.51 16.52 9.80
N THR A 120 3.42 17.49 9.73
CA THR A 120 4.82 17.26 9.33
C THR A 120 5.81 17.58 10.46
N ALA A 121 5.50 18.56 11.31
CA ALA A 121 6.37 18.98 12.39
C ALA A 121 6.49 17.88 13.45
N GLY A 122 7.71 17.36 13.63
CA GLY A 122 8.02 16.39 14.69
C GLY A 122 7.37 15.01 14.53
N VAL A 123 6.93 14.64 13.33
CA VAL A 123 6.19 13.39 13.07
C VAL A 123 7.11 12.24 12.64
N PHE A 124 8.25 12.53 12.01
CA PHE A 124 9.11 11.50 11.43
C PHE A 124 10.24 11.14 12.39
N HIS A 125 10.11 9.97 13.01
CA HIS A 125 11.06 9.38 13.93
C HIS A 125 11.82 8.23 13.26
N ILE A 126 13.05 8.02 13.69
CA ILE A 126 13.93 7.02 13.14
C ILE A 126 14.64 6.28 14.28
N ALA A 127 14.57 4.95 14.24
CA ALA A 127 15.29 4.09 15.17
C ALA A 127 16.80 4.14 14.93
N GLU A 128 17.57 4.16 16.03
CA GLU A 128 19.00 3.94 16.06
C GLU A 128 19.35 2.48 15.70
N GLY A 129 20.62 2.21 15.40
CA GLY A 129 21.12 0.87 15.07
C GLY A 129 21.20 0.54 13.57
N GLY A 130 20.67 1.40 12.70
CA GLY A 130 20.69 1.24 11.24
C GLY A 130 21.48 2.32 10.51
N LEU A 131 21.02 2.67 9.31
CA LEU A 131 21.61 3.76 8.52
C LEU A 131 21.57 5.10 9.26
N PRO A 132 22.53 6.01 8.99
CA PRO A 132 22.61 7.32 9.65
C PRO A 132 21.27 8.06 9.69
N ILE A 133 20.99 8.68 10.83
CA ILE A 133 19.75 9.44 11.05
C ILE A 133 19.97 10.87 10.55
N PRO A 134 19.15 11.37 9.61
CA PRO A 134 19.23 12.78 9.19
C PRO A 134 18.97 13.71 10.38
N ASP A 135 19.68 14.83 10.43
CA ASP A 135 19.66 15.71 11.61
C ASP A 135 18.26 16.25 11.94
N ASP A 136 17.43 16.47 10.91
CA ASP A 136 16.07 17.00 11.03
C ASP A 136 15.04 15.96 11.53
N LYS A 137 15.44 14.70 11.74
CA LYS A 137 14.57 13.62 12.24
C LYS A 137 14.78 13.39 13.73
N LYS A 138 13.76 12.90 14.43
CA LYS A 138 13.90 12.50 15.83
C LYS A 138 14.57 11.13 15.93
N ALA A 139 15.67 11.03 16.66
CA ALA A 139 16.41 9.79 16.90
C ALA A 139 15.79 9.02 18.06
N VAL A 140 15.50 7.74 17.86
CA VAL A 140 14.79 6.89 18.84
C VAL A 140 15.67 5.68 19.18
N PRO A 141 15.93 5.40 20.48
CA PRO A 141 16.67 4.20 20.87
C PRO A 141 16.04 2.91 20.31
N ALA A 142 16.88 1.93 19.97
CA ALA A 142 16.40 0.66 19.40
C ALA A 142 15.45 -0.09 20.35
N ASP A 143 15.69 -0.06 21.67
CA ASP A 143 14.80 -0.66 22.68
C ASP A 143 13.41 -0.02 22.67
N VAL A 144 13.32 1.30 22.49
CA VAL A 144 12.05 2.02 22.41
C VAL A 144 11.29 1.65 21.14
N PHE A 145 12.01 1.47 20.02
CA PHE A 145 11.40 0.94 18.79
C PHE A 145 10.90 -0.48 18.99
N ALA A 146 11.66 -1.37 19.64
CA ALA A 146 11.24 -2.73 19.94
C ALA A 146 9.95 -2.75 20.78
N ALA A 147 9.89 -1.96 21.84
CA ALA A 147 8.72 -1.83 22.70
C ALA A 147 7.48 -1.29 21.96
N LEU A 148 7.67 -0.25 21.13
CA LEU A 148 6.58 0.30 20.30
C LEU A 148 6.09 -0.72 19.25
N LEU A 149 6.99 -1.48 18.63
CA LEU A 149 6.63 -2.50 17.66
C LEU A 149 5.88 -3.67 18.30
N GLY A 150 6.29 -4.10 19.51
CA GLY A 150 5.56 -5.10 20.29
C GLY A 150 4.14 -4.65 20.61
N LYS A 151 3.98 -3.40 21.04
CA LYS A 151 2.66 -2.78 21.30
C LYS A 151 1.85 -2.55 20.02
N ALA A 152 2.48 -2.39 18.85
CA ALA A 152 1.78 -2.11 17.58
C ALA A 152 0.84 -3.24 17.17
N PHE A 153 1.16 -4.49 17.50
CA PHE A 153 0.30 -5.66 17.26
C PHE A 153 -0.59 -6.03 18.46
N GLN A 154 -0.75 -5.12 19.42
CA GLN A 154 -1.63 -5.25 20.58
C GLN A 154 -2.70 -4.14 20.59
N ALA A 155 -3.28 -3.84 19.43
CA ALA A 155 -4.41 -2.94 19.30
C ALA A 155 -5.59 -3.37 20.20
N PRO A 156 -6.32 -2.40 20.79
CA PRO A 156 -7.55 -2.64 21.52
C PRO A 156 -8.55 -3.50 20.72
N GLU A 157 -9.36 -4.30 21.42
CA GLU A 157 -10.33 -5.19 20.79
C GLU A 157 -11.30 -4.43 19.86
N GLU A 158 -11.76 -3.25 20.29
CA GLU A 158 -12.59 -2.32 19.52
C GLU A 158 -11.97 -1.89 18.18
N ASP A 159 -10.64 -1.73 18.10
CA ASP A 159 -9.93 -1.34 16.88
C ASP A 159 -9.75 -2.53 15.92
N THR A 160 -9.84 -3.76 16.43
CA THR A 160 -9.70 -4.98 15.63
C THR A 160 -11.02 -5.48 15.04
N LEU A 161 -12.16 -4.92 15.47
CA LEU A 161 -13.49 -5.25 14.94
C LEU A 161 -13.57 -4.91 13.45
N LEU A 162 -13.88 -5.89 12.61
CA LEU A 162 -14.11 -5.66 11.19
C LEU A 162 -15.44 -4.92 10.98
N PRO A 163 -15.46 -3.78 10.25
CA PRO A 163 -16.69 -3.04 9.96
C PRO A 163 -17.77 -3.93 9.35
N TYR A 164 -17.38 -4.86 8.49
CA TYR A 164 -18.24 -5.86 7.86
C TYR A 164 -19.19 -6.61 8.79
N SER A 165 -18.74 -6.93 10.00
CA SER A 165 -19.53 -7.66 11.00
C SER A 165 -20.02 -6.79 12.15
N ALA A 166 -19.78 -5.48 12.13
CA ALA A 166 -19.95 -4.60 13.30
C ALA A 166 -21.39 -4.52 13.82
N ASN A 167 -22.39 -4.69 12.95
CA ASN A 167 -23.80 -4.66 13.32
C ASN A 167 -24.34 -6.00 13.82
N GLN A 168 -23.53 -7.07 13.76
CA GLN A 168 -23.96 -8.40 14.14
C GLN A 168 -23.94 -8.56 15.67
N ASP A 169 -24.66 -9.57 16.17
CA ASP A 169 -24.56 -9.97 17.57
C ASP A 169 -23.10 -10.31 17.94
N PRO A 170 -22.65 -10.08 19.18
CA PRO A 170 -21.24 -10.24 19.57
C PRO A 170 -20.60 -11.59 19.19
N GLU A 171 -21.37 -12.67 19.21
CA GLU A 171 -20.88 -14.02 18.82
C GLU A 171 -20.57 -14.16 17.31
N HIS A 172 -21.07 -13.24 16.48
CA HIS A 172 -20.88 -13.18 15.03
C HIS A 172 -19.98 -12.00 14.59
N GLN A 173 -19.41 -11.27 15.55
CA GLN A 173 -18.45 -10.20 15.27
C GLN A 173 -17.05 -10.77 15.05
N ALA A 174 -16.43 -10.41 13.92
CA ALA A 174 -15.10 -10.88 13.56
C ALA A 174 -14.05 -9.81 13.92
N HIS A 175 -13.05 -10.22 14.71
CA HIS A 175 -11.91 -9.39 15.11
C HIS A 175 -10.63 -9.95 14.49
N ALA A 176 -9.85 -9.09 13.82
CA ALA A 176 -8.61 -9.50 13.18
C ALA A 176 -7.66 -8.34 12.89
N TYR A 177 -6.40 -8.67 12.68
CA TYR A 177 -5.53 -7.86 11.82
C TYR A 177 -5.76 -8.25 10.37
N ALA A 178 -5.92 -7.25 9.50
CA ALA A 178 -5.93 -7.44 8.06
C ALA A 178 -4.54 -7.15 7.49
N SER A 179 -4.18 -7.82 6.40
CA SER A 179 -2.93 -7.54 5.69
C SER A 179 -3.07 -7.49 4.18
N LEU A 180 -2.27 -6.65 3.55
CA LEU A 180 -2.19 -6.48 2.10
C LEU A 180 -0.77 -6.67 1.61
N TYR A 181 -0.63 -7.22 0.41
CA TYR A 181 0.65 -7.35 -0.27
C TYR A 181 0.69 -6.41 -1.48
N LEU A 182 1.73 -5.57 -1.56
CA LEU A 182 1.92 -4.56 -2.60
C LEU A 182 3.22 -4.81 -3.35
N ARG A 183 3.24 -4.47 -4.65
CA ARG A 183 4.45 -4.48 -5.50
C ARG A 183 4.63 -3.11 -6.19
N PRO A 184 4.93 -2.03 -5.45
CA PRO A 184 5.05 -0.71 -6.05
C PRO A 184 6.28 -0.62 -6.98
N LEU A 185 6.12 0.13 -8.06
CA LEU A 185 7.16 0.41 -9.05
C LEU A 185 8.29 1.23 -8.44
N VAL A 186 9.54 0.86 -8.75
CA VAL A 186 10.74 1.59 -8.33
C VAL A 186 11.59 1.98 -9.53
N VAL A 187 11.80 1.05 -10.47
CA VAL A 187 12.56 1.30 -11.70
C VAL A 187 11.62 1.14 -12.88
N PRO A 188 11.29 2.21 -13.63
CA PRO A 188 10.46 2.11 -14.82
C PRO A 188 11.20 1.39 -15.95
N GLU A 189 10.47 0.77 -16.86
CA GLU A 189 11.05 0.17 -18.07
C GLU A 189 11.57 1.25 -19.03
N VAL A 190 12.76 1.01 -19.58
CA VAL A 190 13.28 1.71 -20.77
C VAL A 190 13.68 0.63 -21.78
N PRO A 191 12.95 0.48 -22.91
CA PRO A 191 13.20 -0.59 -23.87
C PRO A 191 14.66 -0.66 -24.32
N GLY A 192 15.24 -1.86 -24.26
CA GLY A 192 16.64 -2.12 -24.62
C GLY A 192 17.68 -1.70 -23.58
N MET A 193 17.27 -1.10 -22.45
CA MET A 193 18.19 -0.62 -21.41
C MET A 193 17.92 -1.24 -20.04
N VAL A 194 16.69 -1.10 -19.51
CA VAL A 194 16.34 -1.61 -18.18
C VAL A 194 14.90 -2.12 -18.18
N THR A 195 14.70 -3.29 -17.55
CA THR A 195 13.37 -3.85 -17.32
C THR A 195 12.73 -3.24 -16.09
N GLU A 196 11.41 -3.13 -16.10
CA GLU A 196 10.65 -2.70 -14.93
C GLU A 196 11.03 -3.51 -13.67
N ARG A 197 11.26 -2.82 -12.54
CA ARG A 197 11.49 -3.45 -11.23
C ARG A 197 10.65 -2.81 -10.15
N ARG A 198 10.10 -3.68 -9.31
CA ARG A 198 9.26 -3.32 -8.17
C ARG A 198 9.96 -3.69 -6.87
N MET A 199 9.62 -3.04 -5.77
CA MET A 199 9.87 -3.61 -4.44
C MET A 199 8.64 -4.41 -4.00
N GLU A 200 8.69 -5.00 -2.82
CA GLU A 200 7.51 -5.58 -2.17
C GLU A 200 7.23 -4.87 -0.85
N ILE A 201 5.97 -4.72 -0.47
CA ILE A 201 5.56 -4.15 0.83
C ILE A 201 4.46 -5.01 1.45
N ARG A 202 4.60 -5.30 2.74
CA ARG A 202 3.57 -5.91 3.59
C ARG A 202 2.93 -4.84 4.46
N PHE A 203 1.61 -4.68 4.32
CA PHE A 203 0.86 -3.65 5.02
C PHE A 203 -0.09 -4.30 6.02
N PHE A 204 -0.02 -3.91 7.29
CA PHE A 204 -0.80 -4.48 8.38
C PHE A 204 -1.64 -3.40 9.07
N VAL A 205 -2.91 -3.72 9.32
CA VAL A 205 -3.83 -2.84 10.04
C VAL A 205 -4.73 -3.66 10.98
N PRO A 206 -5.13 -3.10 12.13
CA PRO A 206 -6.31 -3.56 12.87
C PRO A 206 -7.54 -3.56 11.96
N GLY A 207 -8.46 -4.52 12.13
CA GLY A 207 -9.62 -4.74 11.26
C GLY A 207 -10.52 -3.51 11.08
N GLY A 208 -10.65 -2.68 12.12
CA GLY A 208 -11.41 -1.42 12.07
C GLY A 208 -10.83 -0.39 11.09
N LEU A 209 -9.58 -0.57 10.64
CA LEU A 209 -8.85 0.30 9.73
C LEU A 209 -8.65 -0.30 8.34
N VAL A 210 -9.45 -1.31 7.96
CA VAL A 210 -9.36 -1.96 6.64
C VAL A 210 -9.61 -0.99 5.46
N SER A 211 -10.27 0.15 5.70
CA SER A 211 -10.40 1.23 4.71
C SER A 211 -9.04 1.80 4.28
N ASN A 212 -8.04 1.81 5.17
CA ASN A 212 -6.67 2.21 4.82
C ASN A 212 -6.04 1.24 3.81
N LEU A 213 -6.39 -0.05 3.87
CA LEU A 213 -5.94 -1.05 2.89
C LEU A 213 -6.64 -0.86 1.54
N ASP A 214 -7.94 -0.57 1.50
CA ASP A 214 -8.66 -0.22 0.25
C ASP A 214 -7.99 0.99 -0.42
N PHE A 215 -7.62 2.00 0.37
CA PHE A 215 -6.95 3.17 -0.15
C PHE A 215 -5.59 2.86 -0.79
N VAL A 216 -4.70 2.11 -0.12
CA VAL A 216 -3.38 1.80 -0.71
C VAL A 216 -3.48 0.77 -1.84
N GLU A 217 -4.44 -0.16 -1.79
CA GLU A 217 -4.76 -1.09 -2.86
C GLU A 217 -5.19 -0.35 -4.13
N ALA A 218 -6.09 0.62 -4.01
CA ALA A 218 -6.56 1.42 -5.14
C ALA A 218 -5.46 2.26 -5.79
N VAL A 219 -4.45 2.69 -5.01
CA VAL A 219 -3.34 3.51 -5.52
C VAL A 219 -2.20 2.66 -6.08
N PHE A 220 -1.87 1.53 -5.45
CA PHE A 220 -0.64 0.76 -5.74
C PHE A 220 -0.89 -0.66 -6.25
N GLY A 221 -2.15 -1.08 -6.36
CA GLY A 221 -2.58 -2.41 -6.80
C GLY A 221 -2.57 -3.45 -5.69
N ASN A 222 -3.06 -4.66 -6.01
CA ASN A 222 -3.02 -5.83 -5.15
C ASN A 222 -2.06 -6.87 -5.74
N ALA A 223 -1.09 -7.36 -4.94
CA ALA A 223 -0.10 -8.34 -5.39
C ALA A 223 -0.47 -9.81 -5.08
N GLY A 224 -1.73 -10.05 -4.69
CA GLY A 224 -2.27 -11.37 -4.40
C GLY A 224 -1.89 -11.91 -3.03
N ASP A 225 -2.16 -13.20 -2.83
CA ASP A 225 -1.76 -13.93 -1.62
C ASP A 225 -0.23 -14.07 -1.55
N PRO A 226 0.45 -13.51 -0.55
CA PRO A 226 1.90 -13.58 -0.44
C PRO A 226 2.41 -14.98 -0.10
N LEU A 227 1.56 -15.93 0.32
CA LEU A 227 1.98 -17.33 0.54
C LEU A 227 2.23 -18.08 -0.77
N LEU A 228 1.64 -17.63 -1.88
CA LEU A 228 1.79 -18.30 -3.16
C LEU A 228 3.17 -18.02 -3.77
N PRO A 229 3.93 -19.05 -4.19
CA PRO A 229 5.24 -18.87 -4.81
C PRO A 229 5.23 -17.96 -6.05
N VAL A 230 4.14 -17.96 -6.83
CA VAL A 230 3.99 -17.08 -8.01
C VAL A 230 4.05 -15.59 -7.64
N ASN A 231 3.72 -15.25 -6.39
CA ASN A 231 3.76 -13.88 -5.90
C ASN A 231 5.08 -13.55 -5.18
N ASP A 232 5.99 -14.52 -4.95
CA ASP A 232 7.28 -14.27 -4.30
C ASP A 232 8.29 -13.66 -5.29
N PRO A 233 8.67 -12.37 -5.15
CA PRO A 233 9.62 -11.71 -6.04
C PRO A 233 11.01 -12.34 -6.03
N ALA A 234 11.38 -13.05 -4.97
CA ALA A 234 12.67 -13.72 -4.91
C ALA A 234 12.79 -14.82 -5.98
N LEU A 235 11.67 -15.37 -6.46
CA LEU A 235 11.63 -16.33 -7.57
C LEU A 235 11.61 -15.64 -8.95
N HIS A 236 11.46 -14.32 -8.99
CA HIS A 236 11.46 -13.49 -10.20
C HIS A 236 12.41 -12.28 -10.06
N PRO A 237 13.72 -12.50 -9.87
CA PRO A 237 14.68 -11.44 -9.52
C PRO A 237 14.87 -10.37 -10.61
N SER A 238 14.48 -10.65 -11.86
CA SER A 238 14.53 -9.67 -12.94
C SER A 238 13.53 -8.52 -12.77
N SER A 239 12.45 -8.72 -12.02
CA SER A 239 11.39 -7.72 -11.77
C SER A 239 11.34 -7.23 -10.32
N TRP A 240 12.33 -7.61 -9.51
CA TRP A 240 12.46 -7.17 -8.12
C TRP A 240 13.71 -6.32 -7.93
N THR A 241 13.64 -5.41 -6.96
CA THR A 241 14.76 -4.58 -6.52
C THR A 241 15.61 -5.25 -5.44
N GLY A 242 15.16 -6.37 -4.87
CA GLY A 242 15.81 -7.02 -3.72
C GLY A 242 15.39 -6.42 -2.37
N HIS A 243 14.44 -5.47 -2.36
CA HIS A 243 14.04 -4.73 -1.17
C HIS A 243 12.62 -5.10 -0.71
N THR A 244 12.45 -5.14 0.61
CA THR A 244 11.20 -5.52 1.29
C THR A 244 10.79 -4.43 2.28
N GLY A 245 9.53 -4.01 2.20
CA GLY A 245 8.94 -3.04 3.09
C GLY A 245 7.90 -3.64 4.03
N CYS A 246 7.73 -3.04 5.20
CA CYS A 246 6.67 -3.34 6.15
C CYS A 246 6.05 -2.04 6.68
N VAL A 247 4.72 -1.98 6.73
CA VAL A 247 3.98 -0.87 7.35
C VAL A 247 2.94 -1.42 8.31
N VAL A 248 2.87 -0.84 9.51
CA VAL A 248 1.89 -1.20 10.54
C VAL A 248 1.15 0.06 10.99
N LEU A 249 -0.18 0.06 10.90
CA LEU A 249 -1.00 1.12 11.51
C LEU A 249 -1.32 0.77 12.95
N ALA A 250 -1.02 1.67 13.86
CA ALA A 250 -1.17 1.46 15.31
C ALA A 250 -1.52 2.79 16.02
N PRO A 251 -2.68 3.41 15.75
CA PRO A 251 -3.03 4.72 16.30
C PRO A 251 -3.18 4.73 17.82
N HIS A 252 -3.39 3.57 18.46
CA HIS A 252 -3.44 3.42 19.91
C HIS A 252 -2.11 3.75 20.60
N LEU A 253 -0.98 3.73 19.87
CA LEU A 253 0.34 4.06 20.41
C LEU A 253 0.47 5.53 20.87
N ASN A 254 -0.46 6.41 20.46
CA ASN A 254 -0.50 7.78 20.97
C ASN A 254 -0.87 7.85 22.47
N ARG A 255 -1.30 6.74 23.09
CA ARG A 255 -1.67 6.64 24.51
C ARG A 255 -0.55 6.08 25.40
N VAL A 256 0.58 5.72 24.81
CA VAL A 256 1.72 5.08 25.49
C VAL A 256 2.61 6.15 26.12
N THR A 257 3.03 5.94 27.37
CA THR A 257 3.93 6.88 28.07
C THR A 257 5.39 6.75 27.62
N MET A 258 6.17 7.82 27.72
CA MET A 258 7.61 7.74 27.46
C MET A 258 8.33 6.86 28.48
N LYS A 259 7.85 6.87 29.73
CA LYS A 259 8.43 6.08 30.82
C LYS A 259 8.22 4.58 30.62
N GLU A 260 7.02 4.13 30.22
CA GLU A 260 6.78 2.70 29.96
C GLU A 260 7.59 2.17 28.76
N LEU A 261 8.01 3.06 27.85
CA LEU A 261 8.87 2.74 26.73
C LEU A 261 10.37 2.68 27.10
N GLY A 262 10.73 3.00 28.35
CA GLY A 262 12.13 3.01 28.79
C GLY A 262 12.91 4.26 28.36
N LEU A 263 12.25 5.34 27.94
CA LEU A 263 12.95 6.61 27.72
C LEU A 263 13.51 7.16 29.03
N PRO A 264 14.63 7.91 29.00
CA PRO A 264 15.25 8.43 30.22
C PRO A 264 14.46 9.61 30.80
N HIS A 265 14.61 9.85 32.10
CA HIS A 265 14.22 11.12 32.69
C HIS A 265 15.11 12.25 32.12
N VAL A 266 14.58 13.47 32.01
CA VAL A 266 15.27 14.63 31.40
C VAL A 266 16.65 14.90 32.03
N SER A 267 16.84 14.60 33.32
CA SER A 267 18.14 14.75 34.01
C SER A 267 19.23 13.80 33.49
N GLU A 268 18.84 12.66 32.92
CA GLU A 268 19.73 11.61 32.40
C GLU A 268 19.81 11.62 30.87
N ALA A 269 18.95 12.42 30.22
CA ALA A 269 18.89 12.54 28.77
C ALA A 269 20.05 13.37 28.21
N THR A 270 20.60 12.91 27.09
CA THR A 270 21.55 13.65 26.26
C THR A 270 20.91 14.90 25.65
N ASP A 271 21.74 15.84 25.19
CA ASP A 271 21.25 17.05 24.51
C ASP A 271 20.39 16.73 23.27
N ARG A 272 20.75 15.68 22.52
CA ARG A 272 19.97 15.20 21.37
C ARG A 272 18.60 14.66 21.80
N GLN A 273 18.55 13.83 22.83
CA GLN A 273 17.28 13.30 23.35
C GLN A 273 16.38 14.43 23.86
N ARG A 274 16.92 15.43 24.57
CA ARG A 274 16.15 16.60 25.01
C ARG A 274 15.58 17.40 23.85
N ARG A 275 16.39 17.64 22.82
CA ARG A 275 15.99 18.36 21.60
C ARG A 275 14.89 17.64 20.83
N ASP A 276 14.98 16.32 20.74
CA ASP A 276 14.05 15.48 19.99
C ASP A 276 12.78 15.13 20.80
N GLY A 277 12.72 15.49 22.08
CA GLY A 277 11.64 15.11 22.99
C GLY A 277 11.63 13.61 23.32
N MET A 278 12.80 12.98 23.34
CA MET A 278 13.02 11.56 23.66
C MET A 278 13.49 11.40 25.10
N CYS A 279 12.78 12.08 26.01
CA CYS A 279 12.95 12.00 27.45
C CYS A 279 11.71 12.56 28.14
N TRP A 280 11.43 12.12 29.35
CA TRP A 280 10.28 12.60 30.13
C TRP A 280 10.73 13.39 31.34
N HIS A 281 9.89 14.34 31.78
CA HIS A 281 10.04 14.97 33.10
C HIS A 281 8.93 14.56 34.06
N ASP A 282 7.74 14.28 33.53
CA ASP A 282 6.61 13.71 34.27
C ASP A 282 6.42 12.26 33.80
N PRO A 283 6.38 11.27 34.72
CA PRO A 283 6.11 9.87 34.41
C PRO A 283 4.91 9.60 33.49
N ASP A 284 3.88 10.44 33.54
CA ASP A 284 2.63 10.25 32.79
C ASP A 284 2.68 10.88 31.38
N GLN A 285 3.83 11.42 30.97
CA GLN A 285 3.96 12.00 29.64
C GLN A 285 3.86 10.97 28.54
N LEU A 286 2.90 11.20 27.65
CA LEU A 286 2.71 10.44 26.44
C LEU A 286 3.87 10.63 25.47
N TYR A 287 4.22 9.56 24.78
CA TYR A 287 5.18 9.60 23.69
C TYR A 287 4.71 10.59 22.62
N ASN A 288 5.64 11.46 22.18
CA ASN A 288 5.36 12.52 21.21
C ASN A 288 4.19 13.45 21.61
N ASP A 289 4.00 13.68 22.92
CA ASP A 289 2.87 14.46 23.47
C ASP A 289 1.49 13.88 23.09
N GLY A 290 1.41 12.59 22.79
CA GLY A 290 0.20 11.93 22.29
C GLY A 290 -0.21 12.34 20.88
N LYS A 291 0.69 12.99 20.13
CA LYS A 291 0.45 13.41 18.74
C LYS A 291 0.85 12.30 17.76
N PRO A 292 0.22 12.25 16.58
CA PRO A 292 0.62 11.37 15.48
C PRO A 292 2.11 11.37 15.20
N PHE A 293 2.67 10.19 15.00
CA PHE A 293 4.05 9.98 14.55
C PHE A 293 4.13 8.80 13.59
N LYS A 294 5.25 8.73 12.87
CA LYS A 294 5.72 7.52 12.23
C LYS A 294 7.12 7.20 12.71
N LEU A 295 7.41 5.94 12.95
CA LEU A 295 8.70 5.47 13.45
C LEU A 295 9.25 4.38 12.53
N CYS A 296 10.43 4.64 11.99
CA CYS A 296 11.05 3.80 10.95
C CYS A 296 12.35 3.15 11.44
N ALA A 297 12.52 1.86 11.17
CA ALA A 297 13.78 1.12 11.27
C ALA A 297 14.18 0.63 9.88
N ARG A 298 15.46 0.82 9.53
CA ARG A 298 16.04 0.42 8.23
C ARG A 298 17.56 0.39 8.31
N ASP A 299 18.18 -0.50 7.56
CA ASP A 299 19.63 -0.58 7.39
C ASP A 299 19.99 -0.83 5.91
N GLU A 300 21.25 -1.14 5.62
CA GLU A 300 21.74 -1.45 4.28
C GLU A 300 21.30 -2.83 3.75
N SER A 301 20.62 -3.66 4.54
CA SER A 301 20.18 -4.99 4.11
C SER A 301 18.96 -4.97 3.19
N GLY A 302 18.41 -3.79 2.88
CA GLY A 302 17.28 -3.67 1.96
C GLY A 302 15.90 -3.89 2.59
N VAL A 303 15.78 -3.88 3.92
CA VAL A 303 14.49 -3.99 4.62
C VAL A 303 14.17 -2.71 5.40
N ILE A 304 12.94 -2.23 5.24
CA ILE A 304 12.42 -1.04 5.91
C ILE A 304 11.11 -1.36 6.62
N VAL A 305 11.02 -1.07 7.91
CA VAL A 305 9.83 -1.30 8.75
C VAL A 305 9.36 0.02 9.33
N THR A 306 8.08 0.34 9.17
CA THR A 306 7.51 1.59 9.69
C THR A 306 6.21 1.37 10.45
N ILE A 307 6.14 1.93 11.65
CA ILE A 307 4.92 2.03 12.46
C ILE A 307 4.32 3.42 12.22
N ILE A 308 3.01 3.51 12.03
CA ILE A 308 2.28 4.78 11.90
C ILE A 308 1.24 4.84 13.02
N ALA A 309 1.38 5.82 13.91
CA ALA A 309 0.46 6.05 15.02
C ALA A 309 -0.67 7.03 14.65
N ASP A 310 -1.30 6.79 13.50
CA ASP A 310 -2.45 7.52 12.99
C ASP A 310 -3.10 6.74 11.84
N ASN A 311 -4.36 7.01 11.54
CA ASN A 311 -5.09 6.36 10.46
C ASN A 311 -5.48 7.30 9.31
N TYR A 312 -5.01 8.56 9.29
CA TYR A 312 -5.23 9.43 8.13
C TYR A 312 -4.51 8.87 6.89
N PHE A 313 -5.29 8.63 5.83
CA PHE A 313 -4.86 7.99 4.57
C PHE A 313 -3.60 8.59 3.94
N GLY A 314 -3.37 9.90 4.14
CA GLY A 314 -2.19 10.58 3.62
C GLY A 314 -0.86 10.03 4.18
N TYR A 315 -0.85 9.50 5.41
CA TYR A 315 0.34 8.84 5.96
C TYR A 315 0.63 7.54 5.22
N CYS A 316 -0.39 6.71 4.95
CA CYS A 316 -0.24 5.46 4.19
C CYS A 316 0.36 5.71 2.80
N LYS A 317 -0.18 6.68 2.04
CA LYS A 317 0.35 7.05 0.72
C LYS A 317 1.82 7.51 0.79
N LYS A 318 2.13 8.38 1.75
CA LYS A 318 3.48 8.94 1.88
C LYS A 318 4.48 7.96 2.46
N GLU A 319 4.03 6.92 3.15
CA GLU A 319 4.91 5.85 3.61
C GLU A 319 5.29 4.90 2.47
N VAL A 320 4.34 4.51 1.61
CA VAL A 320 4.71 3.79 0.38
C VAL A 320 5.72 4.58 -0.45
N LYS A 321 5.53 5.90 -0.59
CA LYS A 321 6.52 6.80 -1.21
C LYS A 321 7.89 6.74 -0.52
N THR A 322 7.92 6.78 0.81
CA THR A 322 9.17 6.73 1.60
C THR A 322 9.92 5.41 1.35
N GLN A 323 9.20 4.30 1.30
CA GLN A 323 9.80 2.98 1.06
C GLN A 323 10.27 2.80 -0.39
N ILE A 324 9.55 3.35 -1.38
CA ILE A 324 10.02 3.43 -2.77
C ILE A 324 11.33 4.25 -2.84
N SER A 325 11.39 5.40 -2.18
CA SER A 325 12.61 6.23 -2.13
C SER A 325 13.78 5.50 -1.50
N TYR A 326 13.56 4.77 -0.41
CA TYR A 326 14.57 3.92 0.22
C TYR A 326 15.08 2.85 -0.76
N SER A 327 14.15 2.16 -1.44
CA SER A 327 14.49 1.14 -2.43
C SER A 327 15.28 1.72 -3.61
N ALA A 328 14.88 2.88 -4.14
CA ALA A 328 15.59 3.57 -5.21
C ALA A 328 17.02 3.96 -4.80
N ASN A 329 17.19 4.48 -3.58
CA ASN A 329 18.51 4.88 -3.06
C ASN A 329 19.48 3.70 -2.92
N LEU A 330 19.00 2.53 -2.49
CA LEU A 330 19.83 1.33 -2.38
C LEU A 330 20.06 0.63 -3.73
N PHE A 331 19.08 0.70 -4.64
CA PHE A 331 19.17 0.01 -5.94
C PHE A 331 20.13 0.70 -6.92
N GLY A 332 20.17 2.05 -6.91
CA GLY A 332 21.14 2.84 -7.68
C GLY A 332 20.85 3.01 -9.18
N ALA A 333 19.67 2.64 -9.67
CA ALA A 333 19.27 2.76 -11.08
C ALA A 333 18.02 3.61 -11.33
N GLY A 334 17.60 4.41 -10.34
CA GLY A 334 16.44 5.28 -10.45
C GLY A 334 16.35 6.26 -9.28
N GLU A 335 15.48 7.26 -9.44
CA GLU A 335 15.18 8.28 -8.44
C GLU A 335 13.68 8.26 -8.14
N GLU A 336 13.33 8.44 -6.86
CA GLU A 336 11.96 8.65 -6.44
C GLU A 336 11.73 10.15 -6.30
N GLU A 337 10.78 10.70 -7.05
CA GLU A 337 10.57 12.14 -7.13
C GLU A 337 9.21 12.58 -6.60
N HIS A 338 9.15 13.80 -6.07
CA HIS A 338 7.88 14.47 -5.81
C HIS A 338 7.61 15.50 -6.91
N SER A 339 7.33 15.01 -8.11
CA SER A 339 7.15 15.82 -9.32
C SER A 339 5.82 15.53 -10.01
N GLY A 340 5.35 16.50 -10.81
CA GLY A 340 4.31 16.30 -11.81
C GLY A 340 4.93 16.36 -13.21
N GLY A 341 4.16 16.03 -14.24
CA GLY A 341 4.65 16.08 -15.62
C GLY A 341 3.54 15.93 -16.64
N ALA A 342 3.82 16.33 -17.88
CA ALA A 342 2.91 16.16 -19.02
C ALA A 342 3.73 16.01 -20.32
N ARG A 343 3.21 15.22 -21.26
CA ARG A 343 3.66 15.25 -22.66
C ARG A 343 2.71 16.15 -23.45
N ALA A 344 3.14 17.38 -23.72
CA ALA A 344 2.35 18.36 -24.44
C ALA A 344 2.68 18.34 -25.94
N TYR A 345 1.64 18.35 -26.78
CA TYR A 345 1.75 18.54 -28.22
C TYR A 345 1.27 19.95 -28.56
N VAL A 346 1.94 20.60 -29.50
CA VAL A 346 1.51 21.92 -29.97
C VAL A 346 0.26 21.73 -30.82
N SER A 347 -0.77 22.52 -30.52
CA SER A 347 -2.01 22.56 -31.29
C SER A 347 -2.21 23.95 -31.88
N TYR A 348 -2.85 23.99 -33.05
CA TYR A 348 -3.14 25.20 -33.79
C TYR A 348 -4.65 25.29 -34.07
N ASP A 349 -5.18 26.50 -34.13
CA ASP A 349 -6.49 26.78 -34.73
C ASP A 349 -6.26 27.05 -36.22
N GLU A 350 -6.57 26.05 -37.04
CA GLU A 350 -6.36 26.10 -38.49
C GLU A 350 -7.53 26.75 -39.24
N GLY A 351 -8.54 27.26 -38.53
CA GLY A 351 -9.69 27.95 -39.13
C GLY A 351 -10.65 27.03 -39.89
N GLN A 352 -11.34 27.59 -40.90
CA GLN A 352 -12.35 26.87 -41.69
C GLN A 352 -11.77 26.09 -42.86
N GLU A 353 -10.56 26.46 -43.30
CA GLU A 353 -9.87 25.93 -44.47
C GLU A 353 -8.41 25.71 -44.12
N PHE A 354 -7.97 24.46 -44.20
CA PHE A 354 -6.61 24.07 -43.88
C PHE A 354 -6.02 23.22 -45.00
N VAL A 355 -4.73 23.45 -45.28
CA VAL A 355 -3.95 22.62 -46.20
C VAL A 355 -2.79 22.05 -45.38
N ALA A 356 -2.77 20.73 -45.23
CA ALA A 356 -1.64 20.07 -44.58
C ALA A 356 -0.34 20.38 -45.34
N PRO A 357 0.80 20.46 -44.63
CA PRO A 357 2.11 20.54 -45.28
C PRO A 357 2.26 19.45 -46.35
N GLY A 358 2.95 19.80 -47.44
CA GLY A 358 3.20 18.90 -48.56
C GLY A 358 4.58 19.15 -49.16
N GLY A 359 5.10 18.16 -49.89
CA GLY A 359 6.40 18.19 -50.55
C GLY A 359 7.04 16.81 -50.59
N ASP A 360 8.08 16.66 -51.41
CA ASP A 360 8.77 15.37 -51.63
C ASP A 360 9.51 14.84 -50.39
N SER A 361 9.67 15.67 -49.34
CA SER A 361 10.27 15.28 -48.06
C SER A 361 9.28 14.70 -47.05
N GLU A 362 7.98 14.76 -47.33
CA GLU A 362 6.95 14.21 -46.44
C GLU A 362 6.82 12.70 -46.60
N VAL A 363 6.62 11.99 -45.50
CA VAL A 363 6.43 10.53 -45.51
C VAL A 363 5.10 10.20 -46.18
N SER A 364 5.12 9.33 -47.18
CA SER A 364 3.90 8.98 -47.90
C SER A 364 3.02 7.99 -47.12
N VAL A 365 1.72 7.97 -47.44
CA VAL A 365 0.77 6.98 -46.88
C VAL A 365 1.27 5.55 -47.11
N SER A 366 1.81 5.27 -48.30
CA SER A 366 2.38 3.96 -48.64
C SER A 366 3.59 3.59 -47.81
N ASP A 367 4.47 4.54 -47.49
CA ASP A 367 5.62 4.30 -46.63
C ASP A 367 5.20 3.97 -45.19
N VAL A 368 4.16 4.66 -44.69
CA VAL A 368 3.59 4.37 -43.37
C VAL A 368 2.97 2.97 -43.33
N ILE A 369 2.18 2.59 -44.35
CA ILE A 369 1.62 1.23 -44.45
C ILE A 369 2.73 0.18 -44.51
N ALA A 370 3.73 0.37 -45.37
CA ALA A 370 4.84 -0.57 -45.54
C ALA A 370 5.63 -0.77 -44.23
N SER A 371 5.78 0.29 -43.44
CA SER A 371 6.45 0.26 -42.14
C SER A 371 5.59 -0.36 -41.02
N ASN A 372 4.27 -0.49 -41.22
CA ASN A 372 3.32 -0.94 -40.21
C ASN A 372 2.37 -2.03 -40.78
N PRO A 373 2.89 -3.22 -41.13
CA PRO A 373 2.12 -4.27 -41.78
C PRO A 373 0.93 -4.73 -40.92
N GLY A 374 -0.26 -4.76 -41.52
CA GLY A 374 -1.51 -5.20 -40.86
C GLY A 374 -2.20 -4.16 -39.98
N VAL A 375 -1.59 -2.98 -39.77
CA VAL A 375 -2.15 -1.89 -38.96
C VAL A 375 -3.03 -0.94 -39.79
N PHE A 376 -2.78 -0.84 -41.09
CA PHE A 376 -3.49 0.07 -41.98
C PHE A 376 -4.07 -0.67 -43.16
N GLU A 377 -5.33 -0.39 -43.47
CA GLU A 377 -6.03 -0.86 -44.65
C GLU A 377 -6.05 0.26 -45.70
N PRO A 378 -5.35 0.11 -46.83
CA PRO A 378 -5.36 1.11 -47.89
C PRO A 378 -6.75 1.23 -48.50
N GLN A 379 -7.14 2.45 -48.85
CA GLN A 379 -8.45 2.75 -49.41
C GLN A 379 -8.33 3.39 -50.79
N GLU A 380 -9.43 3.33 -51.55
CA GLU A 380 -9.51 4.03 -52.83
C GLU A 380 -9.40 5.55 -52.58
N GLY A 381 -8.52 6.22 -53.34
CA GLY A 381 -8.19 7.64 -53.14
C GLY A 381 -6.89 7.90 -52.38
N GLY A 382 -6.11 6.87 -52.04
CA GLY A 382 -4.73 7.02 -51.56
C GLY A 382 -4.58 7.35 -50.07
N TRP A 383 -5.67 7.31 -49.31
CA TRP A 383 -5.68 7.36 -47.85
C TRP A 383 -5.73 5.93 -47.27
N ALA A 384 -5.56 5.79 -45.97
CA ALA A 384 -5.62 4.50 -45.28
C ALA A 384 -6.39 4.60 -43.96
N ARG A 385 -7.13 3.54 -43.64
CA ARG A 385 -7.84 3.41 -42.36
C ARG A 385 -6.97 2.64 -41.37
N CYS A 386 -6.88 3.12 -40.13
CA CYS A 386 -6.29 2.35 -39.04
C CYS A 386 -7.21 1.17 -38.65
N THR A 387 -6.66 -0.04 -38.56
CA THR A 387 -7.42 -1.25 -38.18
C THR A 387 -7.43 -1.48 -36.67
N THR A 388 -6.54 -0.80 -35.94
CA THR A 388 -6.36 -0.97 -34.49
C THR A 388 -6.98 0.15 -33.67
N ILE A 389 -7.25 1.31 -34.28
CA ILE A 389 -7.89 2.46 -33.63
C ILE A 389 -9.03 2.93 -34.53
N ASP A 390 -10.25 2.87 -34.00
CA ASP A 390 -11.43 3.37 -34.70
C ASP A 390 -11.30 4.87 -34.99
N ASP A 391 -11.90 5.31 -36.10
CA ASP A 391 -11.96 6.70 -36.55
C ASP A 391 -10.61 7.40 -36.81
N VAL A 392 -9.50 6.65 -36.86
CA VAL A 392 -8.20 7.17 -37.29
C VAL A 392 -7.98 6.93 -38.78
N ILE A 393 -7.83 8.03 -39.51
CA ILE A 393 -7.60 8.04 -40.95
C ILE A 393 -6.25 8.69 -41.24
N LEU A 394 -5.42 7.98 -42.00
CA LEU A 394 -4.18 8.51 -42.54
C LEU A 394 -4.45 9.09 -43.93
N VAL A 395 -4.20 10.39 -44.09
CA VAL A 395 -4.39 11.10 -45.37
C VAL A 395 -3.06 11.44 -46.05
N PRO A 396 -3.03 11.63 -47.38
CA PRO A 396 -1.84 12.07 -48.09
C PRO A 396 -1.31 13.43 -47.61
N ALA A 397 -0.01 13.64 -47.77
CA ALA A 397 0.60 14.96 -47.64
C ALA A 397 -0.08 15.96 -48.60
N GLY A 398 -0.23 17.22 -48.17
CA GLY A 398 -0.96 18.22 -48.95
C GLY A 398 -2.49 18.08 -48.93
N ALA A 399 -3.06 17.20 -48.10
CA ALA A 399 -4.50 17.08 -47.94
C ALA A 399 -5.15 18.43 -47.56
N ARG A 400 -6.32 18.69 -48.14
CA ARG A 400 -7.16 19.86 -47.83
C ARG A 400 -8.29 19.46 -46.92
N PHE A 401 -8.55 20.30 -45.93
CA PHE A 401 -9.62 20.15 -44.97
C PHE A 401 -10.48 21.41 -45.01
N SER A 402 -11.77 21.23 -45.26
CA SER A 402 -12.75 22.32 -45.37
C SER A 402 -13.95 21.99 -44.49
N LEU A 403 -14.31 22.89 -43.59
CA LEU A 403 -15.56 22.76 -42.82
C LEU A 403 -16.79 23.16 -43.65
N ALA A 404 -16.60 23.89 -44.76
CA ALA A 404 -17.69 24.32 -45.62
C ALA A 404 -18.29 23.17 -46.43
N THR A 405 -17.49 22.15 -46.76
CA THR A 405 -17.93 20.99 -47.55
C THR A 405 -18.41 19.81 -46.72
N GLY A 406 -18.21 19.85 -45.40
CA GLY A 406 -18.19 18.65 -44.56
C GLY A 406 -17.05 17.72 -44.97
#